data_AF-A0A1D2RS02-F1
#
_entry.id   AF-A0A1D2RS02-F1
#
_cell.length_a   1.000
_cell.length_b   1.000
_cell.length_c   1.000
_cell.angle_alpha   90.00
_cell.angle_beta   90.00
_cell.angle_gamma   90.00
#
_symmetry.space_group_name_H-M   'P 1'
#
loop_
_entity.id
_entity.type
_entity.pdbx_description
1 polymer ?
#
loop_
_entity_poly.entity_id
_entity_poly.type
_entity_poly.pdbx_seq_one_letter_code
_entity_poly.pdbx_strand_id
1 'polypeptide(L)'
;MLIAFNKPYGVLCQFTDKTVPPRPTLAGFDLPEGVYAAGRLDQDSEGLLLLSDDGPLIARISSPKFHWPKTYLAQVEGEATEEQVAALRQGVQLKDGPTRPAKARKLVGAPDWLWPRDPPVRFRKSVPDSWIELTITEGRNRQVRRMTAAVGLPTLRLLRIAIGPHRLEGLRPGQWRDEPL
;
A
#
# COMPACT_ATOMS: atom_id res chain seq x y z
N MET A 1 10.08 17.50 -9.77
CA MET A 1 8.88 16.88 -10.39
C MET A 1 8.29 15.86 -9.41
N LEU A 2 6.97 15.63 -9.45
CA LEU A 2 6.33 14.56 -8.68
C LEU A 2 5.38 13.77 -9.58
N ILE A 3 5.43 12.45 -9.48
CA ILE A 3 4.63 11.53 -10.29
C ILE A 3 3.90 10.56 -9.38
N ALA A 4 2.63 10.30 -9.68
CA ALA A 4 1.87 9.19 -9.13
C ALA A 4 1.92 8.01 -10.10
N PHE A 5 2.41 6.87 -9.62
CA PHE A 5 2.43 5.60 -10.34
C PHE A 5 1.56 4.57 -9.62
N ASN A 6 0.70 3.85 -10.35
CA ASN A 6 -0.03 2.71 -9.80
C ASN A 6 0.80 1.43 -9.97
N LYS A 7 1.61 1.09 -8.95
CA LYS A 7 2.50 -0.08 -8.98
C LYS A 7 1.69 -1.38 -9.03
N PRO A 8 1.86 -2.23 -10.07
CA PRO A 8 1.24 -3.56 -10.09
C PRO A 8 1.80 -4.50 -9.02
N TYR A 9 1.05 -5.57 -8.77
CA TYR A 9 1.49 -6.68 -7.92
C TYR A 9 2.72 -7.36 -8.55
N GLY A 10 3.63 -7.89 -7.72
CA GLY A 10 4.80 -8.66 -8.20
C GLY A 10 5.98 -7.81 -8.68
N VAL A 11 5.78 -6.49 -8.84
CA VAL A 11 6.82 -5.54 -9.27
C VAL A 11 7.63 -5.04 -8.08
N LEU A 12 8.96 -5.11 -8.14
CA LEU A 12 9.85 -4.53 -7.15
C LEU A 12 9.82 -2.99 -7.20
N CYS A 13 9.85 -2.35 -6.04
CA CYS A 13 9.98 -0.89 -5.92
C CYS A 13 11.44 -0.43 -6.07
N GLN A 14 12.05 -0.73 -7.22
CA GLN A 14 13.38 -0.34 -7.63
C GLN A 14 13.51 -0.47 -9.15
N PHE A 15 14.51 0.15 -9.77
CA PHE A 15 14.72 0.08 -11.23
C PHE A 15 15.63 -1.08 -11.64
N THR A 16 16.52 -1.51 -10.77
CA THR A 16 17.51 -2.57 -11.06
C THR A 16 17.28 -3.79 -10.17
N ASP A 17 17.28 -4.99 -10.75
CA ASP A 17 17.33 -6.25 -10.02
C ASP A 17 18.49 -7.11 -10.54
N LYS A 18 19.24 -7.75 -9.64
CA LYS A 18 20.45 -8.52 -9.96
C LYS A 18 20.25 -10.03 -9.76
N THR A 19 19.03 -10.49 -9.50
CA THR A 19 18.74 -11.93 -9.35
C THR A 19 18.66 -12.64 -10.70
N VAL A 20 18.79 -13.96 -10.69
CA VAL A 20 18.66 -14.81 -11.89
C VAL A 20 17.61 -15.89 -11.61
N PRO A 21 16.47 -15.91 -12.34
CA PRO A 21 16.02 -14.89 -13.30
C PRO A 21 15.70 -13.53 -12.62
N PRO A 22 15.75 -12.41 -13.37
CA PRO A 22 15.40 -11.11 -12.83
C PRO A 22 13.89 -11.04 -12.53
N ARG A 23 13.52 -10.37 -11.44
CA ARG A 23 12.11 -10.08 -11.14
C ARG A 23 11.66 -8.81 -11.86
N PRO A 24 10.34 -8.62 -12.10
CA PRO A 24 9.82 -7.38 -12.65
C PRO A 24 10.17 -6.16 -11.78
N THR A 25 10.58 -5.06 -12.41
CA THR A 25 11.03 -3.81 -11.75
C THR A 25 10.26 -2.60 -12.29
N LEU A 26 10.50 -1.42 -11.71
CA LEU A 26 9.93 -0.16 -12.20
C LEU A 26 10.40 0.21 -13.63
N ALA A 27 11.51 -0.35 -14.10
CA ALA A 27 12.05 -0.05 -15.43
C ALA A 27 11.14 -0.52 -16.59
N GLY A 28 10.16 -1.39 -16.34
CA GLY A 28 9.24 -1.90 -17.36
C GLY A 28 7.98 -1.06 -17.61
N PHE A 29 7.92 0.21 -17.15
CA PHE A 29 6.69 1.01 -17.11
C PHE A 29 6.83 2.42 -17.72
N ASP A 30 7.82 2.65 -18.58
CA ASP A 30 8.05 3.94 -19.26
C ASP A 30 8.01 5.16 -18.31
N LEU A 31 8.57 4.97 -17.10
CA LEU A 31 8.69 6.02 -16.10
C LEU A 31 9.82 6.98 -16.49
N PRO A 32 9.71 8.29 -16.18
CA PRO A 32 10.79 9.23 -16.44
C PRO A 32 12.10 8.82 -15.77
N GLU A 33 13.22 9.08 -16.45
CA GLU A 33 14.54 8.79 -15.90
C GLU A 33 14.86 9.68 -14.69
N GLY A 34 15.75 9.22 -13.82
CA GLY A 34 16.22 10.00 -12.67
C GLY A 34 15.21 10.17 -11.53
N VAL A 35 14.04 9.53 -11.59
CA VAL A 35 13.06 9.54 -10.50
C VAL A 35 13.31 8.41 -9.50
N TYR A 36 13.01 8.68 -8.23
CA TYR A 36 13.16 7.75 -7.13
C TYR A 36 11.91 7.70 -6.25
N ALA A 37 11.71 6.57 -5.57
CA ALA A 37 10.55 6.36 -4.72
C ALA A 37 10.51 7.29 -3.49
N ALA A 38 9.49 8.13 -3.43
CA ALA A 38 9.08 8.89 -2.26
C ALA A 38 8.25 8.01 -1.31
N GLY A 39 8.91 7.01 -0.71
CA GLY A 39 8.29 6.01 0.14
C GLY A 39 7.98 4.71 -0.60
N ARG A 40 8.81 3.70 -0.36
CA ARG A 40 8.74 2.40 -1.04
C ARG A 40 7.41 1.68 -0.79
N LEU A 41 7.10 0.78 -1.71
CA LEU A 41 5.98 -0.17 -1.61
C LEU A 41 6.55 -1.59 -1.78
N ASP A 42 6.08 -2.54 -0.98
CA ASP A 42 6.56 -3.93 -1.07
C ASP A 42 6.20 -4.56 -2.42
N GLN A 43 6.97 -5.59 -2.82
CA GLN A 43 6.73 -6.31 -4.08
C GLN A 43 5.30 -6.88 -4.17
N ASP A 44 4.81 -7.40 -3.06
CA ASP A 44 3.50 -8.06 -2.93
C ASP A 44 2.35 -7.09 -2.64
N SER A 45 2.62 -5.78 -2.66
CA SER A 45 1.64 -4.72 -2.47
C SER A 45 1.44 -3.94 -3.76
N GLU A 46 0.29 -3.30 -3.90
CA GLU A 46 -0.18 -2.62 -5.11
C GLU A 46 -0.50 -1.14 -4.86
N GLY A 47 -0.72 -0.38 -5.92
CA GLY A 47 -1.29 0.96 -5.84
C GLY A 47 -0.26 2.08 -5.81
N LEU A 48 -0.64 3.19 -5.18
CA LEU A 48 0.03 4.47 -5.27
C LEU A 48 1.49 4.42 -4.78
N LEU A 49 2.40 4.66 -5.70
CA LEU A 49 3.80 4.94 -5.49
C LEU A 49 4.07 6.36 -6.00
N LEU A 50 4.56 7.22 -5.11
CA LEU A 50 5.04 8.54 -5.50
C LEU A 50 6.51 8.45 -5.91
N LEU A 51 6.85 9.05 -7.04
CA LEU A 51 8.19 9.11 -7.61
C LEU A 51 8.58 10.58 -7.83
N SER A 52 9.82 10.92 -7.55
CA SER A 52 10.33 12.30 -7.67
C SER A 52 11.82 12.28 -7.97
N ASP A 53 12.32 13.32 -8.63
CA ASP A 53 13.75 13.62 -8.79
C ASP A 53 14.27 14.57 -7.68
N ASP A 54 13.35 15.24 -6.97
CA ASP A 54 13.65 16.13 -5.85
C ASP A 54 13.89 15.34 -4.54
N GLY A 55 15.16 15.29 -4.11
CA GLY A 55 15.61 14.65 -2.87
C GLY A 55 14.95 15.18 -1.59
N PRO A 56 14.93 16.51 -1.35
CA PRO A 56 14.16 17.12 -0.27
C PRO A 56 12.69 16.70 -0.22
N LEU A 57 11.99 16.66 -1.37
CA LEU A 57 10.60 16.23 -1.44
C LEU A 57 10.45 14.73 -1.09
N ILE A 58 11.32 13.88 -1.63
CA ILE A 58 11.38 12.45 -1.28
C ILE A 58 11.54 12.28 0.23
N ALA A 59 12.48 13.01 0.85
CA ALA A 59 12.72 12.94 2.28
C ALA A 59 11.48 13.41 3.07
N ARG A 60 10.80 14.46 2.61
CA ARG A 60 9.58 14.99 3.24
C ARG A 60 8.43 13.96 3.24
N ILE A 61 8.21 13.28 2.14
CA ILE A 61 7.13 12.29 1.99
C ILE A 61 7.45 10.98 2.71
N SER A 62 8.70 10.50 2.59
CA SER A 62 9.09 9.17 3.06
C SER A 62 9.49 9.12 4.53
N SER A 63 9.99 10.23 5.09
CA SER A 63 10.50 10.24 6.47
C SER A 63 9.37 10.03 7.48
N PRO A 64 9.57 9.16 8.48
CA PRO A 64 8.60 8.97 9.55
C PRO A 64 8.39 10.24 10.37
N LYS A 65 9.31 11.21 10.34
CA LYS A 65 9.21 12.48 11.10
C LYS A 65 8.02 13.34 10.69
N PHE A 66 7.63 13.31 9.41
CA PHE A 66 6.57 14.19 8.90
C PHE A 66 5.17 13.58 9.00
N HIS A 67 5.05 12.32 9.45
CA HIS A 67 3.78 11.66 9.74
C HIS A 67 2.74 11.71 8.60
N TRP A 68 3.20 11.72 7.35
CA TRP A 68 2.31 11.77 6.20
C TRP A 68 1.33 10.59 6.22
N PRO A 69 0.01 10.86 6.21
CA PRO A 69 -1.00 9.81 6.26
C PRO A 69 -0.94 8.98 4.98
N LYS A 70 -1.03 7.66 5.14
CA LYS A 70 -1.05 6.70 4.04
C LYS A 70 -2.29 5.84 4.20
N THR A 71 -3.19 5.92 3.23
CA THR A 71 -4.45 5.17 3.23
C THR A 71 -4.28 3.92 2.37
N TYR A 72 -4.72 2.80 2.91
CA TYR A 72 -4.65 1.49 2.28
C TYR A 72 -6.04 0.86 2.22
N LEU A 73 -6.27 0.06 1.18
CA LEU A 73 -7.31 -0.95 1.16
C LEU A 73 -6.66 -2.32 1.38
N ALA A 74 -7.06 -2.99 2.44
CA ALA A 74 -6.64 -4.35 2.76
C ALA A 74 -7.81 -5.29 2.55
N GLN A 75 -7.68 -6.23 1.62
CA GLN A 75 -8.51 -7.43 1.60
C GLN A 75 -7.95 -8.38 2.64
N VAL A 76 -8.78 -8.85 3.55
CA VAL A 76 -8.39 -9.72 4.65
C VAL A 76 -9.18 -11.03 4.63
N GLU A 77 -8.56 -12.10 5.10
CA GLU A 77 -9.24 -13.36 5.33
C GLU A 77 -10.21 -13.23 6.51
N GLY A 78 -11.44 -13.73 6.35
CA GLY A 78 -12.51 -13.62 7.33
C GLY A 78 -13.35 -12.37 7.19
N GLU A 79 -14.42 -12.33 7.98
CA GLU A 79 -15.34 -11.20 8.07
C GLU A 79 -14.90 -10.29 9.23
N ALA A 80 -14.44 -9.07 8.92
CA ALA A 80 -14.01 -8.14 9.95
C ALA A 80 -15.17 -7.75 10.89
N THR A 81 -14.96 -7.90 12.19
CA THR A 81 -15.89 -7.43 13.22
C THR A 81 -15.58 -5.98 13.64
N GLU A 82 -16.54 -5.30 14.25
CA GLU A 82 -16.32 -3.94 14.72
C GLU A 82 -15.28 -3.88 15.85
N GLU A 83 -15.18 -4.92 16.69
CA GLU A 83 -14.16 -5.02 17.74
C GLU A 83 -12.75 -5.08 17.14
N GLN A 84 -12.55 -5.87 16.08
CA GLN A 84 -11.27 -5.96 15.38
C GLN A 84 -10.90 -4.63 14.71
N VAL A 85 -11.86 -3.97 14.07
CA VAL A 85 -11.66 -2.65 13.44
C VAL A 85 -11.38 -1.58 14.51
N ALA A 86 -12.06 -1.61 15.65
CA ALA A 86 -11.83 -0.71 16.78
C ALA A 86 -10.43 -0.90 17.38
N ALA A 87 -9.96 -2.14 17.51
CA ALA A 87 -8.59 -2.42 17.95
C ALA A 87 -7.54 -1.83 16.99
N LEU A 88 -7.76 -1.92 15.68
CA LEU A 88 -6.89 -1.27 14.69
C LEU A 88 -6.88 0.27 14.85
N ARG A 89 -8.02 0.89 15.18
CA ARG A 89 -8.11 2.34 15.42
C ARG A 89 -7.32 2.78 16.65
N GLN A 90 -7.43 2.01 17.74
CA GLN A 90 -6.73 2.31 19.00
C GLN A 90 -5.23 2.08 18.89
N GLY A 91 -4.83 1.13 18.05
CA GLY A 91 -3.45 0.68 17.90
C GLY A 91 -3.25 -0.69 18.53
N VAL A 92 -2.33 -1.47 17.95
CA VAL A 92 -2.10 -2.87 18.33
C VAL A 92 -0.65 -3.09 18.74
N GLN A 93 -0.43 -4.09 19.60
CA GLN A 93 0.93 -4.49 19.97
C GLN A 93 1.56 -5.34 18.86
N LEU A 94 2.67 -4.86 18.31
CA LEU A 94 3.51 -5.62 17.37
C LEU A 94 4.84 -6.02 18.04
N LYS A 95 5.63 -6.88 17.39
CA LYS A 95 6.94 -7.34 17.89
C LYS A 95 7.93 -6.19 18.16
N ASP A 96 7.86 -5.14 17.36
CA ASP A 96 8.67 -3.92 17.42
C ASP A 96 7.96 -2.78 18.19
N GLY A 97 6.97 -3.10 19.04
CA GLY A 97 6.28 -2.14 19.90
C GLY A 97 4.82 -1.84 19.50
N PRO A 98 4.10 -1.02 20.30
CA PRO A 98 2.74 -0.61 19.97
C PRO A 98 2.71 0.24 18.69
N THR A 99 1.62 0.15 17.92
CA THR A 99 1.35 1.11 16.85
C THR A 99 0.70 2.37 17.41
N ARG A 100 0.83 3.47 16.68
CA ARG A 100 0.03 4.67 16.89
C ARG A 100 -1.43 4.39 16.53
N PRO A 101 -2.36 5.22 17.04
CA PRO A 101 -3.74 5.22 16.58
C PRO A 101 -3.82 5.38 15.05
N ALA A 102 -4.81 4.72 14.45
CA ALA A 102 -5.06 4.75 13.02
C ALA A 102 -6.52 5.10 12.74
N LYS A 103 -6.84 5.47 11.49
CA LYS A 103 -8.23 5.46 11.03
C LYS A 103 -8.48 4.12 10.36
N ALA A 104 -9.50 3.40 10.79
CA ALA A 104 -9.88 2.12 10.20
C ALA A 104 -11.39 2.06 10.00
N ARG A 105 -11.84 1.52 8.87
CA ARG A 105 -13.25 1.19 8.67
C ARG A 105 -13.39 -0.05 7.79
N LYS A 106 -14.38 -0.87 8.09
CA LYS A 106 -14.83 -1.93 7.19
C LYS A 106 -15.52 -1.31 5.97
N LEU A 107 -15.31 -1.90 4.80
CA LEU A 107 -16.01 -1.53 3.57
C LEU A 107 -17.09 -2.57 3.25
N VAL A 108 -18.12 -2.12 2.52
CA VAL A 108 -19.15 -3.00 1.96
C VAL A 108 -18.62 -3.53 0.64
N GLY A 109 -17.88 -4.65 0.70
CA GLY A 109 -17.29 -5.29 -0.47
C GLY A 109 -16.09 -4.54 -1.07
N ALA A 110 -15.63 -5.05 -2.22
CA ALA A 110 -14.57 -4.43 -2.99
C ALA A 110 -15.10 -3.17 -3.72
N PRO A 111 -14.31 -2.09 -3.85
CA PRO A 111 -14.72 -0.94 -4.64
C PRO A 111 -14.88 -1.27 -6.13
N ASP A 112 -15.86 -0.67 -6.81
CA ASP A 112 -16.16 -0.94 -8.23
C ASP A 112 -15.01 -0.60 -9.19
N TRP A 113 -14.17 0.36 -8.83
CA TRP A 113 -13.00 0.77 -9.63
C TRP A 113 -11.81 -0.20 -9.48
N LEU A 114 -11.87 -1.16 -8.56
CA LEU A 114 -10.79 -2.09 -8.27
C LEU A 114 -10.56 -3.04 -9.44
N TRP A 115 -9.31 -3.14 -9.88
CA TRP A 115 -8.91 -4.06 -10.95
C TRP A 115 -8.69 -5.49 -10.42
N PRO A 116 -8.83 -6.52 -11.27
CA PRO A 116 -8.43 -7.88 -10.94
C PRO A 116 -6.91 -7.95 -10.71
N ARG A 117 -6.47 -8.68 -9.68
CA ARG A 117 -5.05 -8.91 -9.44
C ARG A 117 -4.56 -10.07 -10.31
N ASP A 118 -3.35 -9.94 -10.85
CA ASP A 118 -2.64 -11.04 -11.52
C ASP A 118 -1.33 -11.38 -10.77
N PRO A 119 -1.13 -12.63 -10.31
CA PRO A 119 -2.13 -13.70 -10.22
C PRO A 119 -3.27 -13.33 -9.26
N PRO A 120 -4.46 -13.96 -9.38
CA PRO A 120 -5.57 -13.72 -8.46
C PRO A 120 -5.16 -14.04 -7.03
N VAL A 121 -5.83 -13.39 -6.07
CA VAL A 121 -5.65 -13.69 -4.64
C VAL A 121 -5.94 -15.16 -4.40
N ARG A 122 -5.07 -15.83 -3.65
CA ARG A 122 -5.34 -17.20 -3.20
C ARG A 122 -6.29 -17.11 -2.02
N PHE A 123 -7.50 -17.60 -2.18
CA PHE A 123 -8.50 -17.68 -1.11
C PHE A 123 -9.01 -19.11 -0.97
N ARG A 124 -9.53 -19.43 0.21
CA ARG A 124 -10.22 -20.70 0.47
C ARG A 124 -11.70 -20.47 0.20
N LYS A 125 -12.31 -21.27 -0.68
CA LYS A 125 -13.75 -21.13 -1.02
C LYS A 125 -14.68 -21.16 0.20
N SER A 126 -14.26 -21.82 1.28
CA SER A 126 -15.02 -21.96 2.53
C SER A 126 -14.81 -20.83 3.53
N VAL A 127 -13.89 -19.89 3.27
CA VAL A 127 -13.56 -18.79 4.17
C VAL A 127 -13.93 -17.48 3.47
N PRO A 128 -14.82 -16.65 4.04
CA PRO A 128 -15.14 -15.36 3.46
C PRO A 128 -13.90 -14.45 3.46
N ASP A 129 -13.96 -13.38 2.67
CA ASP A 129 -13.01 -12.27 2.77
C ASP A 129 -13.77 -10.95 2.88
N SER A 130 -13.12 -9.96 3.50
CA SER A 130 -13.68 -8.63 3.70
C SER A 130 -12.63 -7.56 3.45
N TRP A 131 -13.09 -6.32 3.34
CA TRP A 131 -12.24 -5.17 3.01
C TRP A 131 -12.18 -4.18 4.16
N ILE A 132 -10.97 -3.73 4.47
CA ILE A 132 -10.70 -2.68 5.46
C ILE A 132 -9.96 -1.54 4.78
N GLU A 133 -10.48 -0.32 4.93
CA GLU A 133 -9.72 0.89 4.67
C GLU A 133 -8.96 1.29 5.94
N LEU A 134 -7.63 1.43 5.84
CA LEU A 134 -6.76 1.73 6.95
C LEU A 134 -5.84 2.92 6.61
N THR A 135 -5.88 3.98 7.41
CA THR A 135 -4.96 5.12 7.30
C THR A 135 -4.01 5.15 8.48
N ILE A 136 -2.71 5.06 8.20
CA ILE A 136 -1.63 5.14 9.18
C ILE A 136 -0.71 6.34 8.91
N THR A 137 -0.10 6.89 9.96
CA THR A 137 0.87 8.00 9.88
C THR A 137 2.30 7.56 10.20
N GLU A 138 2.53 6.26 10.15
CA GLU A 138 3.82 5.60 10.33
C GLU A 138 4.12 4.68 9.14
N GLY A 139 5.33 4.14 9.10
CA GLY A 139 5.83 3.38 7.95
C GLY A 139 6.77 2.26 8.38
N ARG A 140 6.41 1.50 9.42
CA ARG A 140 7.21 0.35 9.84
C ARG A 140 7.14 -0.76 8.80
N ASN A 141 8.14 -1.64 8.79
CA ASN A 141 8.20 -2.76 7.85
C ASN A 141 6.89 -3.55 7.86
N ARG A 142 6.25 -3.72 6.69
CA ARG A 142 5.00 -4.50 6.50
C ARG A 142 3.87 -4.17 7.48
N GLN A 143 3.82 -2.95 7.97
CA GLN A 143 3.01 -2.59 9.12
C GLN A 143 1.54 -2.95 8.99
N VAL A 144 0.87 -2.56 7.91
CA VAL A 144 -0.57 -2.84 7.72
C VAL A 144 -0.86 -4.34 7.81
N ARG A 145 -0.05 -5.17 7.13
CA ARG A 145 -0.21 -6.63 7.15
C ARG A 145 -0.04 -7.21 8.56
N ARG A 146 0.92 -6.68 9.31
CA ARG A 146 1.14 -7.09 10.71
C ARG A 146 0.02 -6.63 11.63
N MET A 147 -0.52 -5.44 11.40
CA MET A 147 -1.66 -4.92 12.16
C MET A 147 -2.92 -5.76 11.93
N THR A 148 -3.30 -6.05 10.69
CA THR A 148 -4.49 -6.86 10.43
C THR A 148 -4.31 -8.29 10.94
N ALA A 149 -3.12 -8.89 10.79
CA ALA A 149 -2.84 -10.20 11.35
C ALA A 149 -2.91 -10.22 12.89
N ALA A 150 -2.49 -9.15 13.57
CA ALA A 150 -2.55 -9.06 15.03
C ALA A 150 -3.99 -9.06 15.59
N VAL A 151 -4.97 -8.63 14.80
CA VAL A 151 -6.40 -8.71 15.16
C VAL A 151 -7.10 -9.95 14.60
N GLY A 152 -6.34 -10.91 14.06
CA GLY A 152 -6.89 -12.16 13.51
C GLY A 152 -7.41 -12.07 12.08
N LEU A 153 -7.01 -11.05 11.31
CA LEU A 153 -7.44 -10.80 9.92
C LEU A 153 -6.22 -10.75 8.98
N PRO A 154 -5.58 -11.89 8.63
CA PRO A 154 -4.42 -11.90 7.74
C PRO A 154 -4.73 -11.19 6.39
N THR A 155 -3.83 -10.30 5.96
CA THR A 155 -4.01 -9.57 4.68
C THR A 155 -3.77 -10.48 3.48
N LEU A 156 -4.76 -10.60 2.61
CA LEU A 156 -4.71 -11.28 1.33
C LEU A 156 -4.20 -10.38 0.20
N ARG A 157 -4.68 -9.13 0.15
CA ARG A 157 -4.32 -8.12 -0.86
C ARG A 157 -4.16 -6.76 -0.19
N LEU A 158 -3.16 -5.99 -0.61
CA LEU A 158 -2.90 -4.67 -0.03
C LEU A 158 -2.67 -3.66 -1.14
N LEU A 159 -3.51 -2.62 -1.16
CA LEU A 159 -3.41 -1.51 -2.10
C LEU A 159 -3.22 -0.21 -1.34
N ARG A 160 -2.17 0.56 -1.63
CA ARG A 160 -2.08 1.94 -1.14
C ARG A 160 -2.87 2.84 -2.07
N ILE A 161 -3.85 3.57 -1.55
CA ILE A 161 -4.75 4.42 -2.36
C ILE A 161 -4.49 5.91 -2.19
N ALA A 162 -3.79 6.32 -1.13
CA ALA A 162 -3.43 7.72 -0.90
C ALA A 162 -2.13 7.86 -0.09
N ILE A 163 -1.41 8.96 -0.35
CA ILE A 163 -0.29 9.47 0.45
C ILE A 163 -0.45 10.97 0.58
N GLY A 164 -0.79 11.46 1.78
CA GLY A 164 -1.11 12.87 1.99
C GLY A 164 -2.26 13.31 1.05
N PRO A 165 -2.10 14.37 0.25
CA PRO A 165 -3.12 14.83 -0.69
C PRO A 165 -3.20 13.99 -1.98
N HIS A 166 -2.18 13.19 -2.30
CA HIS A 166 -2.11 12.45 -3.56
C HIS A 166 -2.93 11.16 -3.50
N ARG A 167 -3.70 10.90 -4.56
CA ARG A 167 -4.69 9.82 -4.63
C ARG A 167 -4.47 8.94 -5.86
N LEU A 168 -4.77 7.66 -5.73
CA LEU A 168 -4.68 6.68 -6.80
C LEU A 168 -5.76 6.83 -7.88
N GLU A 169 -6.86 7.52 -7.55
CA GLU A 169 -8.06 7.64 -8.38
C GLU A 169 -7.76 7.96 -9.84
N GLY A 170 -8.36 7.21 -10.78
CA GLY A 170 -8.15 7.39 -12.22
C GLY A 170 -6.89 6.75 -12.81
N LEU A 171 -5.98 6.17 -12.01
CA LEU A 171 -4.81 5.43 -12.52
C LEU A 171 -5.06 3.93 -12.55
N ARG A 172 -4.97 3.30 -13.72
CA ARG A 172 -4.94 1.82 -13.84
C ARG A 172 -3.54 1.27 -13.51
N PRO A 173 -3.41 -0.02 -13.16
CA PRO A 173 -2.11 -0.63 -12.89
C PRO A 173 -1.11 -0.39 -14.02
N GLY A 174 0.12 -0.04 -13.65
CA GLY A 174 1.19 0.24 -14.61
C GLY A 174 1.13 1.63 -15.24
N GLN A 175 0.07 2.41 -15.00
CA GLN A 175 -0.02 3.79 -15.45
C GLN A 175 0.59 4.76 -14.44
N TRP A 176 1.08 5.87 -14.95
CA TRP A 176 1.53 7.01 -14.16
C TRP A 176 0.96 8.32 -14.71
N ARG A 177 1.02 9.37 -13.87
CA ARG A 177 0.74 10.76 -14.26
C ARG A 177 1.56 11.73 -13.41
N ASP A 178 1.73 12.94 -13.90
CA ASP A 178 2.24 14.06 -13.10
C ASP A 178 1.27 14.41 -11.97
N GLU A 179 1.84 14.74 -10.81
CA GLU A 179 1.11 15.26 -9.66
C GLU A 179 1.50 16.72 -9.42
N PRO A 180 0.53 17.61 -9.15
CA PRO A 180 0.85 18.96 -8.71
C PRO A 180 1.57 18.94 -7.36
N LEU A 181 2.55 19.83 -7.19
CA LEU A 181 3.34 19.99 -5.97
C LEU A 181 2.60 20.74 -4.85
#